data_AF-A0A8S1J944-F1
#
_entry.id   AF-A0A8S1J944-F1
#
_cell.length_a   1.000
_cell.length_b   1.000
_cell.length_c   1.000
_cell.angle_alpha   90.00
_cell.angle_beta   90.00
_cell.angle_gamma   90.00
#
_symmetry.space_group_name_H-M   'P 1'
#
loop_
_entity.id
_entity.type
_entity.pdbx_description
1 polymer ?
#
loop_
_entity_poly.entity_id
_entity_poly.type
_entity_poly.pdbx_seq_one_letter_code
_entity_poly.pdbx_strand_id
1 'polypeptide(L)'
;MKAELEKGFDSSKAHPQALVRNRFALMFWEMVKFVTARQWTITLRDKALFLGRVMQVVIIGLLIGSLYFDLDKSLEDSRPFMSVSFLGVMFLAMTAQPEGMETLASKPVFFKQADNNFCSATSYAWAMSLTAVPTAFCDTVAYSIVTYFMVGYTT
;
A
#
# COMPACT_ATOMS: atom_id res chain seq x y z
N MET A 1 36.10 42.13 -3.20
CA MET A 1 35.22 40.97 -2.91
C MET A 1 33.94 40.95 -3.76
N LYS A 2 33.25 42.08 -3.98
CA LYS A 2 32.07 42.12 -4.88
C LYS A 2 32.39 41.89 -6.37
N ALA A 3 33.61 42.24 -6.83
CA ALA A 3 34.03 42.07 -8.23
C ALA A 3 34.27 40.60 -8.65
N GLU A 4 34.50 39.69 -7.70
CA GLU A 4 34.70 38.25 -7.99
C GLU A 4 33.35 37.50 -8.09
N LEU A 5 32.26 38.05 -7.54
CA LEU A 5 30.92 37.45 -7.58
C LEU A 5 30.15 37.75 -8.87
N GLU A 6 30.59 38.75 -9.64
CA GLU A 6 29.96 39.17 -10.90
C GLU A 6 30.53 38.40 -12.10
N LYS A 7 31.68 37.74 -11.92
CA LYS A 7 32.26 36.83 -12.90
C LYS A 7 31.45 35.53 -12.89
N GLY A 8 30.52 35.40 -13.82
CA GLY A 8 29.72 34.19 -14.00
C GLY A 8 30.59 32.93 -13.99
N PHE A 9 30.19 31.94 -13.20
CA PHE A 9 30.93 30.69 -13.04
C PHE A 9 31.14 30.03 -14.41
N ASP A 10 32.40 29.78 -14.76
CA ASP A 10 32.80 29.17 -16.02
C ASP A 10 32.36 27.70 -16.06
N SER A 11 31.22 27.48 -16.72
CA SER A 11 30.55 26.17 -16.87
C SER A 11 31.46 25.08 -17.45
N SER A 12 32.54 25.45 -18.13
CA SER A 12 33.55 24.55 -18.71
C SER A 12 34.44 23.86 -17.67
N LYS A 13 34.59 24.45 -16.47
CA LYS A 13 35.39 23.89 -15.36
C LYS A 13 34.56 23.06 -14.37
N ALA A 14 33.27 22.93 -14.62
CA ALA A 14 32.37 22.14 -13.80
C ALA A 14 32.64 20.65 -14.02
N HIS A 15 32.71 19.87 -12.93
CA HIS A 15 32.70 18.40 -13.03
C HIS A 15 31.54 17.97 -13.94
N PRO A 16 31.67 16.95 -14.83
CA PRO A 16 30.63 16.60 -15.80
C PRO A 16 29.25 16.23 -15.19
N GLN A 17 29.16 16.15 -13.86
CA GLN A 17 27.94 15.91 -13.07
C GLN A 17 27.42 17.16 -12.33
N ALA A 18 28.13 18.29 -12.36
CA ALA A 18 27.79 19.50 -11.62
C ALA A 18 26.71 20.35 -12.33
N LEU A 19 26.50 20.14 -13.63
CA LEU A 19 25.37 20.72 -14.36
C LEU A 19 24.25 19.69 -14.41
N VAL A 20 23.23 19.88 -13.58
CA VAL A 20 21.99 19.09 -13.62
C VAL A 20 21.32 19.32 -14.99
N ARG A 21 21.56 18.42 -15.94
CA ARG A 21 21.04 18.52 -17.32
C ARG A 21 19.54 18.19 -17.42
N ASN A 22 19.02 17.38 -16.51
CA ASN A 22 17.65 16.88 -16.53
C ASN A 22 16.94 17.19 -15.21
N ARG A 23 15.64 17.52 -15.28
CA ARG A 23 14.79 17.78 -14.10
C ARG A 23 14.78 16.61 -13.10
N PHE A 24 14.89 15.38 -13.60
CA PHE A 24 14.97 14.15 -12.83
C PHE A 24 16.21 13.35 -13.23
N ALA A 25 16.87 12.69 -12.26
CA ALA A 25 18.08 11.92 -12.51
C ALA A 25 17.84 10.55 -13.17
N LEU A 26 16.64 9.98 -13.01
CA LEU A 26 16.26 8.64 -13.46
C LEU A 26 15.06 8.69 -14.40
N MET A 27 14.88 7.64 -15.20
CA MET A 27 13.66 7.47 -16.00
C MET A 27 12.47 7.14 -15.09
N PHE A 28 11.25 7.52 -15.51
CA PHE A 28 10.03 7.36 -14.72
C PHE A 28 9.86 5.94 -14.12
N TRP A 29 10.10 4.89 -14.91
CA TRP A 29 9.96 3.50 -14.47
C TRP A 29 11.02 3.08 -13.46
N GLU A 30 12.23 3.61 -13.57
CA GLU A 30 13.31 3.33 -12.61
C GLU A 30 13.00 4.00 -11.27
N MET A 31 12.44 5.20 -11.30
CA MET A 31 11.96 5.88 -10.09
C MET A 31 10.85 5.07 -9.40
N VAL A 32 9.85 4.60 -10.16
CA VAL A 32 8.75 3.77 -9.61
C VAL A 32 9.32 2.51 -8.95
N LYS A 33 10.19 1.77 -9.64
CA LYS A 33 10.82 0.55 -9.08
C LYS A 33 11.57 0.82 -7.79
N PHE A 34 12.35 1.91 -7.74
CA PHE A 34 13.14 2.27 -6.58
C PHE A 34 12.27 2.64 -5.37
N VAL A 35 11.22 3.44 -5.61
CA VAL A 35 10.25 3.84 -4.56
C VAL A 35 9.46 2.63 -4.07
N THR A 36 8.98 1.77 -4.97
CA THR A 36 8.26 0.55 -4.60
C THR A 36 9.14 -0.39 -3.78
N ALA A 37 10.38 -0.65 -4.18
CA ALA A 37 11.30 -1.52 -3.43
C ALA A 37 11.56 -0.99 -2.01
N ARG A 38 11.71 0.33 -1.88
CA ARG A 38 11.82 0.99 -0.58
C ARG A 38 10.54 0.83 0.23
N GLN A 39 9.38 1.14 -0.35
CA GLN A 39 8.10 1.06 0.34
C GLN A 39 7.83 -0.36 0.83
N TRP A 40 8.08 -1.36 -0.02
CA TRP A 40 8.01 -2.78 0.33
C TRP A 40 8.90 -3.13 1.52
N THR A 41 10.14 -2.64 1.54
CA THR A 41 11.08 -2.86 2.66
C THR A 41 10.58 -2.23 3.96
N ILE A 42 9.96 -1.04 3.88
CA ILE A 42 9.38 -0.38 5.05
C ILE A 42 8.21 -1.21 5.59
N THR A 43 7.29 -1.62 4.72
CA THR A 43 6.14 -2.46 5.09
C THR A 43 6.57 -3.80 5.71
N LEU A 44 7.57 -4.48 5.12
CA LEU A 44 8.08 -5.74 5.66
C LEU A 44 8.80 -5.62 7.00
N ARG A 45 9.42 -4.46 7.28
CA ARG A 45 10.10 -4.20 8.55
C ARG A 45 9.12 -3.89 9.67
N ASP A 46 7.96 -3.32 9.34
CA ASP A 46 6.89 -3.10 10.31
C ASP A 46 6.07 -4.38 10.56
N LYS A 47 6.75 -5.36 11.16
CA LYS A 47 6.15 -6.67 11.47
C LYS A 47 5.03 -6.55 12.51
N ALA A 48 5.08 -5.54 13.37
CA ALA A 48 4.09 -5.34 14.42
C ALA A 48 2.74 -4.93 13.82
N LEU A 49 2.74 -3.95 12.90
CA LEU A 49 1.53 -3.56 12.18
C LEU A 49 1.01 -4.70 11.29
N PHE A 50 1.91 -5.38 10.57
CA PHE A 50 1.53 -6.50 9.71
C PHE A 50 0.88 -7.64 10.50
N LEU A 51 1.49 -8.06 11.62
CA LEU A 51 0.93 -9.11 12.47
C LEU A 51 -0.39 -8.68 13.11
N GLY A 52 -0.49 -7.42 13.55
CA GLY A 52 -1.72 -6.85 14.09
C GLY A 52 -2.88 -6.89 13.08
N ARG A 53 -2.61 -6.52 11.82
CA ARG A 53 -3.58 -6.62 10.72
C ARG A 53 -4.03 -8.06 10.49
N VAL A 54 -3.10 -8.99 10.35
CA VAL A 54 -3.43 -10.41 10.10
C VAL A 54 -4.25 -10.99 11.25
N MET A 55 -3.87 -10.72 12.51
CA MET A 55 -4.64 -11.16 13.67
C MET A 55 -6.05 -10.57 13.69
N GLN A 56 -6.19 -9.28 13.38
CA GLN A 56 -7.50 -8.62 13.29
C GLN A 56 -8.39 -9.29 12.24
N VAL A 57 -7.87 -9.53 11.04
CA VAL A 57 -8.60 -10.17 9.94
C VAL A 57 -9.04 -11.59 10.32
N VAL A 58 -8.16 -12.37 10.97
CA VAL A 58 -8.50 -13.72 11.45
C VAL A 58 -9.59 -13.69 12.51
N ILE A 59 -9.51 -12.79 13.50
CA ILE A 59 -10.53 -12.66 14.55
C ILE A 59 -11.89 -12.31 13.94
N ILE A 60 -11.94 -11.34 13.02
CA ILE A 60 -13.17 -10.95 12.33
C ILE A 60 -13.72 -12.11 11.49
N GLY A 61 -12.84 -12.83 10.77
CA GLY A 61 -13.20 -14.04 10.03
C GLY A 61 -13.83 -15.11 10.91
N LEU A 62 -13.24 -15.37 12.09
CA LEU A 62 -13.77 -16.32 13.06
C LEU A 62 -15.11 -15.86 13.64
N LEU A 63 -15.28 -14.57 13.95
CA LEU A 63 -16.53 -14.03 14.47
C LEU A 63 -17.67 -14.20 13.44
N ILE A 64 -17.43 -13.81 12.19
CA ILE A 64 -18.42 -13.94 11.12
C ILE A 64 -18.70 -15.42 10.81
N GLY A 65 -17.66 -16.25 10.73
CA GLY A 65 -17.80 -17.69 10.51
C GLY A 65 -18.54 -18.40 11.64
N SER A 66 -18.37 -17.96 12.89
CA SER A 66 -19.10 -18.52 14.03
C SER A 66 -20.58 -18.10 14.07
N LEU A 67 -20.90 -16.91 13.54
CA LEU A 67 -22.28 -16.40 13.46
C LEU A 67 -23.11 -17.15 12.39
N TYR A 68 -22.45 -17.57 11.31
CA TYR A 68 -23.05 -18.26 10.16
C TYR A 68 -22.45 -19.66 10.00
N PHE A 69 -22.39 -20.41 11.09
CA PHE A 69 -21.81 -21.74 11.10
C PHE A 69 -22.73 -22.74 10.40
N ASP A 70 -22.17 -23.49 9.43
CA ASP A 70 -22.81 -24.61 8.73
C ASP A 70 -24.19 -24.28 8.13
N LEU A 71 -24.23 -23.37 7.15
CA LEU A 71 -25.47 -23.08 6.40
C LEU A 71 -25.77 -24.19 5.39
N ASP A 72 -26.99 -24.70 5.40
CA ASP A 72 -27.44 -25.68 4.42
C ASP A 72 -27.75 -25.01 3.07
N LYS A 73 -27.63 -25.73 1.96
CA LYS A 73 -27.92 -25.20 0.61
C LYS A 73 -29.43 -25.17 0.30
N SER A 74 -30.26 -25.02 1.32
CA SER A 74 -31.70 -24.92 1.18
C SER A 74 -32.11 -23.53 0.70
N LEU A 75 -33.27 -23.42 0.03
CA LEU A 75 -33.83 -22.14 -0.39
C LEU A 75 -34.10 -21.19 0.79
N GLU A 76 -34.30 -21.75 1.99
CA GLU A 76 -34.51 -21.00 3.24
C GLU A 76 -33.23 -20.25 3.68
N ASP A 77 -32.04 -20.81 3.42
CA ASP A 77 -30.74 -20.26 3.82
C ASP A 77 -30.12 -19.33 2.76
N SER A 78 -30.82 -19.09 1.65
CA SER A 78 -30.38 -18.16 0.61
C SER A 78 -30.16 -16.72 1.11
N ARG A 79 -30.96 -16.28 2.10
CA ARG A 79 -30.85 -14.95 2.71
C ARG A 79 -29.59 -14.81 3.59
N PRO A 80 -29.32 -15.72 4.55
CA PRO A 80 -28.11 -15.64 5.36
C PRO A 80 -26.81 -15.81 4.54
N PHE A 81 -26.82 -16.55 3.43
CA PHE A 81 -25.68 -16.58 2.49
C PHE A 81 -25.36 -15.22 1.85
N MET A 82 -26.39 -14.44 1.54
CA MET A 82 -26.21 -13.09 0.99
C MET A 82 -25.71 -12.14 2.07
N SER A 83 -26.22 -12.24 3.29
CA SER A 83 -25.82 -11.36 4.40
C SER A 83 -24.38 -11.63 4.85
N VAL A 84 -23.93 -12.88 4.92
CA VAL A 84 -22.55 -13.21 5.29
C VAL A 84 -21.54 -12.66 4.27
N SER A 85 -21.85 -12.77 2.98
CA SER A 85 -21.00 -12.27 1.90
C SER A 85 -20.93 -10.73 1.91
N PHE A 86 -22.08 -10.07 2.12
CA PHE A 86 -22.13 -8.61 2.24
C PHE A 86 -21.35 -8.10 3.46
N LEU A 87 -21.57 -8.73 4.62
CA LEU A 87 -20.88 -8.37 5.86
C LEU A 87 -19.37 -8.56 5.71
N GLY A 88 -18.93 -9.64 5.06
CA GLY A 88 -17.52 -9.91 4.81
C GLY A 88 -16.83 -8.87 3.94
N VAL A 89 -17.45 -8.48 2.82
CA VAL A 89 -16.92 -7.40 1.96
C VAL A 89 -16.88 -6.07 2.70
N MET A 90 -17.90 -5.77 3.52
CA MET A 90 -17.93 -4.53 4.30
C MET A 90 -16.78 -4.47 5.31
N PHE A 91 -16.49 -5.57 6.01
CA PHE A 91 -15.35 -5.62 6.94
C PHE A 91 -14.01 -5.52 6.23
N LEU A 92 -13.83 -6.19 5.08
CA LEU A 92 -12.62 -6.05 4.26
C LEU A 92 -12.41 -4.61 3.75
N ALA A 93 -13.48 -3.89 3.45
CA ALA A 93 -13.39 -2.47 3.09
C ALA A 93 -12.95 -1.60 4.28
N MET A 94 -13.39 -1.94 5.50
CA MET A 94 -12.97 -1.24 6.72
C MET A 94 -11.50 -1.52 7.06
N THR A 95 -10.99 -2.73 6.81
CA THR A 95 -9.57 -3.06 7.07
C THR A 95 -8.60 -2.31 6.18
N ALA A 96 -9.04 -1.77 5.04
CA ALA A 96 -8.23 -0.92 4.15
C ALA A 96 -8.10 0.54 4.62
N GLN A 97 -8.97 1.02 5.53
CA GLN A 97 -8.96 2.42 5.98
C GLN A 97 -7.65 2.88 6.64
N PRO A 98 -6.97 2.07 7.49
CA PRO A 98 -5.73 2.48 8.13
C PRO A 98 -4.57 2.76 7.15
N GLU A 99 -4.58 2.17 5.95
CA GLU A 99 -3.59 2.45 4.89
C GLU A 99 -3.62 3.92 4.45
N GLY A 100 -4.79 4.55 4.51
CA GLY A 100 -4.95 5.98 4.23
C GLY A 100 -4.23 6.85 5.27
N MET A 101 -4.29 6.45 6.55
CA MET A 101 -3.61 7.15 7.64
C MET A 101 -2.08 6.99 7.56
N GLU A 102 -1.60 5.81 7.18
CA GLU A 102 -0.18 5.55 6.91
C GLU A 102 0.32 6.41 5.74
N THR A 103 -0.50 6.56 4.70
CA THR A 103 -0.17 7.43 3.57
C THR A 103 -0.07 8.88 4.01
N LEU A 104 -0.97 9.37 4.87
CA LEU A 104 -0.88 10.71 5.45
C LEU A 104 0.39 10.91 6.27
N ALA A 105 0.79 9.92 7.06
CA ALA A 105 2.03 9.95 7.84
C ALA A 105 3.29 9.98 6.96
N SER A 106 3.23 9.39 5.77
CA SER A 106 4.34 9.39 4.80
C SER A 106 4.47 10.70 3.98
N LYS A 107 3.46 11.58 3.99
CA LYS A 107 3.46 12.85 3.24
C LYS A 107 4.68 13.76 3.48
N PRO A 108 5.14 14.05 4.72
CA PRO A 108 6.31 14.91 4.93
C PRO A 108 7.59 14.34 4.30
N VAL A 109 7.71 13.01 4.27
CA VAL A 109 8.83 12.30 3.64
C VAL A 109 8.78 12.45 2.12
N PHE A 110 7.58 12.46 1.53
CA PHE A 110 7.37 12.74 0.12
C PHE A 110 7.74 14.18 -0.24
N PHE A 111 7.24 15.18 0.50
CA PHE A 111 7.56 16.59 0.21
C PHE A 111 9.07 16.86 0.22
N LYS A 112 9.79 16.29 1.20
CA LYS A 112 11.25 16.39 1.26
C LYS A 112 11.97 15.76 0.05
N GLN A 113 11.38 14.72 -0.55
CA GLN A 113 11.95 14.06 -1.75
C GLN A 113 11.54 14.77 -3.04
N ALA A 114 10.34 15.34 -3.07
CA ALA A 114 9.84 16.13 -4.19
C ALA A 114 10.66 17.42 -4.35
N ASP A 115 11.00 18.11 -3.24
CA ASP A 115 11.82 19.33 -3.26
C ASP A 115 13.22 19.09 -3.83
N ASN A 116 13.78 17.90 -3.61
CA ASN A 116 15.06 17.49 -4.16
C ASN A 116 14.95 16.89 -5.58
N ASN A 117 13.77 16.93 -6.21
CA ASN A 117 13.48 16.30 -7.50
C ASN A 117 13.88 14.81 -7.56
N PHE A 118 13.80 14.08 -6.45
CA PHE A 118 14.09 12.64 -6.42
C PHE A 118 12.90 11.79 -6.86
N CYS A 119 11.68 12.29 -6.77
CA CYS A 119 10.46 11.57 -7.12
C CYS A 119 9.40 12.54 -7.65
N SER A 120 8.72 12.16 -8.74
CA SER A 120 7.50 12.84 -9.19
C SER A 120 6.30 12.37 -8.36
N ALA A 121 5.29 13.24 -8.19
CA ALA A 121 4.02 12.89 -7.55
C ALA A 121 3.34 11.68 -8.23
N THR A 122 3.43 11.59 -9.55
CA THR A 122 2.85 10.47 -10.31
C THR A 122 3.58 9.16 -10.05
N SER A 123 4.91 9.17 -10.02
CA SER A 123 5.70 7.96 -9.72
C SER A 123 5.44 7.45 -8.29
N TYR A 124 5.21 8.36 -7.35
CA TYR A 124 4.90 8.01 -5.97
C TYR A 124 3.50 7.38 -5.84
N ALA A 125 2.50 7.94 -6.51
CA ALA A 125 1.15 7.39 -6.53
C ALA A 125 1.14 5.96 -7.08
N TRP A 126 1.81 5.72 -8.21
CA TRP A 126 1.97 4.38 -8.78
C TRP A 126 2.67 3.44 -7.81
N ALA A 127 3.79 3.86 -7.21
CA ALA A 127 4.54 3.02 -6.29
C ALA A 127 3.74 2.61 -5.03
N MET A 128 2.91 3.52 -4.52
CA MET A 128 2.01 3.25 -3.39
C MET A 128 0.92 2.25 -3.77
N SER A 129 0.25 2.43 -4.91
CA SER A 129 -0.76 1.48 -5.39
C SER A 129 -0.18 0.08 -5.61
N LEU A 130 1.02 -0.02 -6.19
CA LEU A 130 1.73 -1.28 -6.40
C LEU A 130 2.08 -1.99 -5.08
N THR A 131 2.26 -1.26 -3.99
CA THR A 131 2.58 -1.84 -2.68
C THR A 131 1.32 -2.24 -1.90
N ALA A 132 0.21 -1.52 -2.08
CA ALA A 132 -1.06 -1.80 -1.41
C ALA A 132 -1.80 -3.04 -1.98
N VAL A 133 -1.67 -3.30 -3.29
CA VAL A 133 -2.36 -4.45 -3.92
C VAL A 133 -1.94 -5.80 -3.31
N PRO A 134 -0.63 -6.11 -3.14
CA PRO A 134 -0.21 -7.37 -2.53
C PRO A 134 -0.66 -7.51 -1.07
N THR A 135 -0.63 -6.43 -0.27
CA THR A 135 -1.03 -6.48 1.14
C THR A 135 -2.53 -6.74 1.27
N ALA A 136 -3.35 -6.03 0.52
CA ALA A 136 -4.80 -6.24 0.49
C ALA A 136 -5.19 -7.65 -0.03
N PHE A 137 -4.43 -8.18 -0.99
CA PHE A 137 -4.61 -9.54 -1.49
C PHE A 137 -4.34 -10.58 -0.40
N CYS A 138 -3.26 -10.43 0.37
CA CYS A 138 -2.95 -11.33 1.49
C CYS A 138 -4.06 -11.32 2.55
N ASP A 139 -4.57 -10.14 2.92
CA ASP A 139 -5.64 -10.01 3.91
C ASP A 139 -6.95 -10.65 3.42
N THR A 140 -7.29 -10.44 2.15
CA THR A 140 -8.49 -11.03 1.54
C THR A 140 -8.39 -12.55 1.48
N VAL A 141 -7.24 -13.09 1.07
CA VAL A 141 -7.01 -14.54 1.03
C VAL A 141 -7.11 -15.16 2.42
N ALA A 142 -6.50 -14.54 3.44
CA ALA A 142 -6.58 -15.03 4.81
C ALA A 142 -8.04 -15.05 5.31
N TYR A 143 -8.80 -13.98 5.06
CA TYR A 143 -10.22 -13.91 5.41
C TYR A 143 -11.07 -14.96 4.68
N SER A 144 -10.87 -15.10 3.37
CA SER A 144 -11.62 -16.06 2.55
C SER A 144 -11.34 -17.49 2.97
N ILE A 145 -10.11 -17.85 3.32
CA ILE A 145 -9.79 -19.21 3.80
C ILE A 145 -10.59 -19.53 5.07
N VAL A 146 -10.59 -18.63 6.06
CA VAL A 146 -11.28 -18.85 7.34
C VAL A 146 -12.79 -18.97 7.14
N THR A 147 -13.38 -18.03 6.41
CA THR A 147 -14.83 -18.01 6.21
C THR A 147 -15.30 -19.14 5.28
N TYR A 148 -14.48 -19.55 4.33
CA TYR A 148 -14.79 -20.66 3.43
C TYR A 148 -15.02 -21.97 4.19
N PHE A 149 -14.15 -22.28 5.15
CA PHE A 149 -14.26 -23.51 5.96
C PHE A 149 -15.38 -23.43 7.00
N MET A 150 -15.65 -22.27 7.59
CA MET A 150 -16.65 -22.14 8.66
C MET A 150 -18.10 -22.06 8.15
N VAL A 151 -18.32 -21.37 7.03
CA VAL A 151 -19.68 -21.18 6.47
C VAL A 151 -20.15 -22.43 5.73
N GLY A 152 -19.25 -23.33 5.34
CA GLY A 152 -19.63 -24.60 4.70
C GLY A 152 -19.99 -24.47 3.22
N TYR A 153 -19.43 -23.48 2.50
CA TYR A 153 -19.76 -23.26 1.07
C TYR A 153 -19.62 -24.51 0.18
N THR A 154 -18.81 -25.50 0.57
CA THR A 154 -18.53 -26.71 -0.21
C THR A 154 -19.39 -27.94 0.10
N THR A 155 -20.16 -27.97 1.19
CA THR A 155 -20.98 -29.14 1.58
C THR A 155 -22.43 -28.86 1.24
#